data_AF-A0AAN6EVK9-F1
#
_entry.id   AF-A0AAN6EVK9-F1
#
_cell.length_a   1.000
_cell.length_b   1.000
_cell.length_c   1.000
_cell.angle_alpha   90.00
_cell.angle_beta   90.00
_cell.angle_gamma   90.00
#
_symmetry.space_group_name_H-M   'P 1'
#
loop_
_entity.id
_entity.type
_entity.pdbx_description
1 polymer ?
#
loop_
_entity_poly.entity_id
_entity_poly.type
_entity_poly.pdbx_seq_one_letter_code
_entity_poly.pdbx_strand_id
1 'polypeptide(L)'
;MGISKVIVLAGLLAAALEVVDAAPHVKRAEAVVQGKLGTDGYWNDYDGGSNHYTQYEGNGSVTAGWPSDLTWVSFNDLWVANQHTISRSCDILYGVPNNSDQETQDLYDAIKQVAHQTRVDHRFILAAILQETKGCVRAKTSVSPDGIKNPGLLQSFKGTHTCNDENGKVKNPCPKDEIVGMISDGVAGTPDGHGFATDINAQSDVDGIDYAEAYYRAARLYNSGAIDESGDLGKGSATHCYASDIANRLVGWTDSESTCTLDDK
;
A
#
# COMPACT_ATOMS: atom_id res chain seq x y z
N MET A 1 -77.52 26.97 8.69
CA MET A 1 -76.91 28.16 8.05
C MET A 1 -75.70 28.53 8.91
N GLY A 2 -74.53 27.93 8.77
CA GLY A 2 -73.64 28.00 7.61
C GLY A 2 -72.90 29.33 7.66
N ILE A 3 -71.68 29.38 8.21
CA ILE A 3 -70.53 30.25 7.84
C ILE A 3 -69.27 29.73 8.58
N SER A 4 -68.16 29.78 7.85
CA SER A 4 -66.86 29.11 8.05
C SER A 4 -65.88 29.79 9.03
N LYS A 5 -65.01 28.92 9.58
CA LYS A 5 -63.56 29.01 9.85
C LYS A 5 -62.93 30.37 10.16
N VAL A 6 -62.10 30.42 11.23
CA VAL A 6 -60.65 30.74 11.13
C VAL A 6 -59.90 29.97 12.22
N ILE A 7 -58.86 29.24 11.81
CA ILE A 7 -57.83 28.63 12.66
C ILE A 7 -56.68 29.63 12.74
N VAL A 8 -56.23 29.97 13.95
CA VAL A 8 -54.98 30.72 14.16
C VAL A 8 -54.00 29.79 14.87
N LEU A 9 -53.01 29.29 14.12
CA LEU A 9 -51.84 28.62 14.68
C LEU A 9 -50.75 29.69 14.82
N ALA A 10 -50.34 29.97 16.06
CA ALA A 10 -49.21 30.85 16.34
C ALA A 10 -47.90 30.09 16.08
N GLY A 11 -47.07 30.62 15.18
CA GLY A 11 -45.75 30.09 14.87
C GLY A 11 -44.72 30.46 15.95
N LEU A 12 -43.94 29.47 16.37
CA LEU A 12 -42.68 29.65 17.08
C LEU A 12 -41.55 29.50 16.06
N LEU A 13 -40.87 30.59 15.78
CA LEU A 13 -39.67 30.64 14.95
C LEU A 13 -38.47 30.34 15.85
N ALA A 14 -37.88 29.14 15.72
CA ALA A 14 -36.57 28.85 16.31
C ALA A 14 -35.52 29.03 15.20
N ALA A 15 -34.68 30.06 15.34
CA ALA A 15 -33.51 30.25 14.50
C ALA A 15 -32.51 29.13 14.79
N ALA A 16 -32.23 28.29 13.79
CA ALA A 16 -31.16 27.31 13.87
C ALA A 16 -29.81 28.04 13.67
N LEU A 17 -28.96 27.94 14.68
CA LEU A 17 -27.55 28.29 14.62
C LEU A 17 -26.87 27.20 13.76
N GLU A 18 -26.33 27.54 12.61
CA GLU A 18 -25.54 26.61 11.80
C GLU A 18 -24.22 26.32 12.53
N VAL A 19 -24.18 25.16 13.19
CA VAL A 19 -22.92 24.49 13.49
C VAL A 19 -22.42 23.97 12.15
N VAL A 20 -21.30 24.52 11.67
CA VAL A 20 -20.48 23.90 10.62
C VAL A 20 -19.96 22.58 11.19
N ASP A 21 -20.79 21.55 11.06
CA ASP A 21 -20.44 20.17 11.36
C ASP A 21 -19.40 19.74 10.33
N ALA A 22 -18.24 19.28 10.82
CA ALA A 22 -17.28 18.58 9.97
C ALA A 22 -18.02 17.44 9.27
N ALA A 23 -17.91 17.39 7.94
CA ALA A 23 -18.62 16.39 7.14
C ALA A 23 -18.38 14.98 7.72
N PRO A 24 -19.44 14.20 7.96
CA PRO A 24 -19.31 12.88 8.57
C PRO A 24 -18.44 11.99 7.67
N HIS A 25 -17.46 11.33 8.28
CA HIS A 25 -16.58 10.34 7.63
C HIS A 25 -17.38 9.35 6.77
N VAL A 26 -17.33 9.54 5.45
CA VAL A 26 -17.86 8.59 4.48
C VAL A 26 -17.01 7.31 4.55
N LYS A 27 -17.67 6.14 4.59
CA LYS A 27 -17.16 4.78 4.83
C LYS A 27 -15.74 4.52 4.27
N ARG A 28 -14.76 4.30 5.16
CA ARG A 28 -13.38 3.85 4.83
C ARG A 28 -13.22 2.33 5.05
N ALA A 29 -14.03 1.49 4.42
CA ALA A 29 -14.19 0.09 4.82
C ALA A 29 -14.17 -0.92 3.66
N GLU A 30 -13.33 -0.73 2.65
CA GLU A 30 -13.31 -1.65 1.51
C GLU A 30 -11.91 -2.20 1.27
N ALA A 31 -11.76 -3.49 1.57
CA ALA A 31 -10.62 -4.35 1.26
C ALA A 31 -10.44 -4.59 -0.25
N VAL A 32 -11.27 -3.95 -1.08
CA VAL A 32 -11.28 -4.05 -2.54
C VAL A 32 -11.31 -2.63 -3.11
N VAL A 33 -10.39 -2.32 -4.03
CA VAL A 33 -10.31 -1.00 -4.66
C VAL A 33 -11.51 -0.78 -5.60
N GLN A 34 -12.09 0.41 -5.57
CA GLN A 34 -13.27 0.78 -6.34
C GLN A 34 -12.95 1.61 -7.58
N GLY A 35 -13.90 1.60 -8.51
CA GLY A 35 -13.90 2.48 -9.67
C GLY A 35 -12.64 2.36 -10.52
N LYS A 36 -12.16 3.52 -11.01
CA LYS A 36 -11.02 3.64 -11.93
C LYS A 36 -9.66 3.37 -11.30
N LEU A 37 -9.56 3.39 -9.97
CA LEU A 37 -8.31 3.15 -9.25
C LEU A 37 -8.06 1.66 -9.02
N GLY A 38 -9.09 0.82 -9.21
CA GLY A 38 -8.96 -0.63 -9.16
C GLY A 38 -8.71 -1.20 -10.56
N THR A 39 -7.99 -2.30 -10.60
CA THR A 39 -7.73 -3.07 -11.82
C THR A 39 -8.66 -4.29 -11.93
N ASP A 40 -8.94 -4.70 -13.17
CA ASP A 40 -9.64 -5.97 -13.44
C ASP A 40 -8.67 -7.01 -14.05
N GLY A 41 -7.35 -6.77 -13.96
CA GLY A 41 -6.32 -7.70 -14.43
C GLY A 41 -5.86 -7.49 -15.88
N TYR A 42 -6.19 -6.35 -16.49
CA TYR A 42 -5.60 -5.91 -17.76
C TYR A 42 -4.46 -4.93 -17.49
N TRP A 43 -3.24 -5.39 -17.74
CA TRP A 43 -2.02 -4.64 -17.46
C TRP A 43 -1.40 -4.17 -18.77
N ASN A 44 -1.09 -2.88 -18.86
CA ASN A 44 -0.20 -2.40 -19.89
C ASN A 44 1.20 -2.86 -19.50
N ASP A 45 1.68 -3.89 -20.20
CA ASP A 45 3.03 -4.40 -20.02
C ASP A 45 4.01 -3.45 -20.72
N TYR A 46 4.80 -2.74 -19.93
CA TYR A 46 5.98 -2.04 -20.42
C TYR A 46 7.16 -3.00 -20.29
N ASP A 47 7.70 -3.46 -21.43
CA ASP A 47 8.87 -4.35 -21.50
C ASP A 47 10.20 -3.59 -21.26
N GLY A 48 10.14 -2.34 -20.80
CA GLY A 48 11.29 -1.53 -20.46
C GLY A 48 11.46 -1.42 -18.94
N GLY A 49 12.67 -1.09 -18.51
CA GLY A 49 12.99 -0.88 -17.11
C GLY A 49 14.45 -0.48 -17.00
N SER A 50 14.78 0.36 -16.03
CA SER A 50 16.17 0.75 -15.79
C SER A 50 16.52 0.48 -14.33
N ASN A 51 17.59 -0.28 -14.11
CA ASN A 51 18.20 -0.40 -12.79
C ASN A 51 18.98 0.87 -12.45
N HIS A 52 18.23 1.95 -12.21
CA HIS A 52 18.72 3.28 -11.88
C HIS A 52 17.76 3.93 -10.90
N TYR A 53 18.30 4.69 -9.95
CA TYR A 53 17.51 5.38 -8.94
C TYR A 53 17.31 6.86 -9.29
N THR A 54 16.06 7.30 -9.26
CA THR A 54 15.65 8.71 -9.38
C THR A 54 14.95 9.14 -8.09
N GLN A 55 15.46 10.14 -7.38
CA GLN A 55 14.71 10.70 -6.25
C GLN A 55 13.50 11.48 -6.77
N TYR A 56 12.30 11.10 -6.35
CA TYR A 56 11.07 11.83 -6.63
C TYR A 56 10.62 12.63 -5.40
N GLU A 57 10.24 13.88 -5.61
CA GLU A 57 9.71 14.79 -4.58
C GLU A 57 8.32 15.31 -4.98
N GLY A 58 7.54 15.80 -4.03
CA GLY A 58 6.21 16.32 -4.30
C GLY A 58 5.12 15.25 -4.20
N ASN A 59 4.02 15.44 -4.93
CA ASN A 59 2.74 14.80 -4.62
C ASN A 59 2.48 13.43 -5.26
N GLY A 60 3.43 12.89 -6.03
CA GLY A 60 3.20 11.66 -6.79
C GLY A 60 2.68 11.86 -8.22
N SER A 61 2.39 13.09 -8.63
CA SER A 61 1.83 13.35 -9.96
C SER A 61 2.87 13.32 -11.07
N VAL A 62 2.44 12.98 -12.29
CA VAL A 62 3.29 13.08 -13.49
C VAL A 62 3.79 14.51 -13.72
N THR A 63 2.97 15.51 -13.38
CA THR A 63 3.36 16.92 -13.45
C THR A 63 4.52 17.25 -12.50
N ALA A 64 4.62 16.57 -11.37
CA ALA A 64 5.75 16.67 -10.43
C ALA A 64 6.96 15.80 -10.86
N GLY A 65 6.91 15.14 -12.01
CA GLY A 65 7.99 14.32 -12.56
C GLY A 65 7.96 12.85 -12.16
N TRP A 66 6.90 12.39 -11.49
CA TRP A 66 6.74 10.98 -11.12
C TRP A 66 6.35 10.12 -12.32
N PRO A 67 6.69 8.82 -12.34
CA PRO A 67 6.32 7.94 -13.44
C PRO A 67 4.81 7.69 -13.49
N SER A 68 4.26 7.59 -14.71
CA SER A 68 2.88 7.13 -14.91
C SER A 68 2.79 5.61 -14.88
N ASP A 69 1.59 5.06 -14.73
CA ASP A 69 1.33 3.62 -14.77
C ASP A 69 1.66 2.97 -16.13
N LEU A 70 1.70 3.77 -17.20
CA LEU A 70 2.16 3.35 -18.53
C LEU A 70 3.66 3.07 -18.61
N THR A 71 4.43 3.54 -17.62
CA THR A 71 5.88 3.30 -17.52
C THR A 71 6.22 2.21 -16.52
N TRP A 72 5.22 1.66 -15.82
CA TRP A 72 5.45 0.57 -14.88
C TRP A 72 5.75 -0.71 -15.64
N VAL A 73 6.90 -1.29 -15.32
CA VAL A 73 7.40 -2.53 -15.91
C VAL A 73 6.39 -3.65 -15.70
N SER A 74 6.28 -4.57 -16.65
CA SER A 74 5.42 -5.75 -16.52
C SER A 74 5.71 -6.51 -15.21
N PHE A 75 4.68 -7.11 -14.60
CA PHE A 75 4.88 -7.89 -13.37
C PHE A 75 5.87 -9.03 -13.55
N ASN A 76 5.86 -9.68 -14.71
CA ASN A 76 6.78 -10.76 -15.00
C ASN A 76 8.22 -10.27 -15.06
N ASP A 77 8.48 -9.12 -15.68
CA ASP A 77 9.83 -8.58 -15.78
C ASP A 77 10.30 -8.04 -14.43
N LEU A 78 9.43 -7.40 -13.64
CA LEU A 78 9.74 -7.05 -12.24
C LEU A 78 10.10 -8.28 -11.43
N TRP A 79 9.34 -9.37 -11.56
CA TRP A 79 9.61 -10.62 -10.86
C TRP A 79 10.96 -11.21 -11.26
N VAL A 80 11.20 -11.36 -12.57
CA VAL A 80 12.45 -11.91 -13.12
C VAL A 80 13.65 -11.07 -12.69
N ALA A 81 13.58 -9.75 -12.80
CA ALA A 81 14.66 -8.84 -12.42
C ALA A 81 15.01 -8.93 -10.93
N ASN A 82 14.04 -9.28 -10.07
CA ASN A 82 14.22 -9.34 -8.62
C ASN A 82 14.43 -10.76 -8.06
N GLN A 83 14.44 -11.82 -8.88
CA GLN A 83 14.60 -13.21 -8.38
C GLN A 83 15.89 -13.41 -7.58
N HIS A 84 16.97 -12.78 -8.01
CA HIS A 84 18.25 -12.83 -7.29
C HIS A 84 18.12 -12.30 -5.85
N THR A 85 17.36 -11.22 -5.67
CA THR A 85 17.09 -10.61 -4.37
C THR A 85 16.14 -11.48 -3.54
N ILE A 86 15.02 -11.92 -4.13
CA ILE A 86 13.99 -12.72 -3.46
C ILE A 86 14.56 -14.04 -2.94
N SER A 87 15.42 -14.70 -3.72
CA SER A 87 15.99 -16.01 -3.37
C SER A 87 17.03 -15.97 -2.23
N ARG A 88 17.47 -14.78 -1.80
CA ARG A 88 18.58 -14.64 -0.84
C ARG A 88 18.29 -13.73 0.35
N SER A 89 17.19 -12.98 0.30
CA SER A 89 16.88 -11.94 1.27
C SER A 89 16.67 -12.48 2.69
N CYS A 90 16.14 -13.70 2.85
CA CYS A 90 15.95 -14.27 4.19
C CYS A 90 17.28 -14.49 4.93
N ASP A 91 18.26 -15.07 4.27
CA ASP A 91 19.57 -15.29 4.86
C ASP A 91 20.30 -13.97 5.08
N ILE A 92 20.33 -13.11 4.06
CA ILE A 92 21.08 -11.85 4.08
C ILE A 92 20.52 -10.86 5.12
N LEU A 93 19.21 -10.73 5.22
CA LEU A 93 18.58 -9.68 6.05
C LEU A 93 18.13 -10.18 7.42
N TYR A 94 17.82 -11.47 7.55
CA TYR A 94 17.19 -12.01 8.75
C TYR A 94 17.96 -13.19 9.36
N GLY A 95 18.99 -13.72 8.69
CA GLY A 95 19.78 -14.85 9.18
C GLY A 95 18.97 -16.14 9.30
N VAL A 96 17.95 -16.32 8.46
CA VAL A 96 17.07 -17.50 8.45
C VAL A 96 17.09 -18.17 7.06
N PRO A 97 16.71 -19.45 6.94
CA PRO A 97 16.74 -20.15 5.65
C PRO A 97 15.98 -19.40 4.55
N ASN A 98 16.60 -19.32 3.36
CA ASN A 98 15.98 -18.78 2.15
C ASN A 98 14.72 -19.53 1.74
N ASN A 99 13.87 -18.83 0.98
CA ASN A 99 12.71 -19.43 0.33
C ASN A 99 13.16 -20.65 -0.48
N SER A 100 12.45 -21.77 -0.32
CA SER A 100 12.52 -22.86 -1.28
C SER A 100 11.92 -22.45 -2.63
N ASP A 101 12.18 -23.24 -3.68
CA ASP A 101 11.58 -23.03 -5.00
C ASP A 101 10.05 -23.02 -4.93
N GLN A 102 9.48 -23.93 -4.12
CA GLN A 102 8.03 -24.02 -3.91
C GLN A 102 7.48 -22.77 -3.22
N GLU A 103 8.15 -22.24 -2.19
CA GLU A 103 7.71 -21.01 -1.51
C GLU A 103 7.86 -19.78 -2.38
N THR A 104 8.89 -19.76 -3.24
CA THR A 104 9.08 -18.70 -4.24
C THR A 104 7.95 -18.71 -5.26
N GLN A 105 7.53 -19.90 -5.71
CA GLN A 105 6.36 -20.05 -6.58
C GLN A 105 5.06 -19.69 -5.86
N ASP A 106 4.88 -20.11 -4.61
CA ASP A 106 3.69 -19.77 -3.82
C ASP A 106 3.60 -18.26 -3.55
N LEU A 107 4.73 -17.57 -3.37
CA LEU A 107 4.78 -16.11 -3.30
C LEU A 107 4.33 -15.45 -4.61
N TYR A 108 4.84 -15.90 -5.76
CA TYR A 108 4.41 -15.41 -7.08
C TYR A 108 2.89 -15.55 -7.26
N ASP A 109 2.36 -16.74 -6.96
CA ASP A 109 0.94 -17.05 -7.12
C ASP A 109 0.07 -16.27 -6.12
N ALA A 110 0.53 -16.13 -4.87
CA ALA A 110 -0.18 -15.40 -3.83
C ALA A 110 -0.31 -13.91 -4.16
N ILE A 111 0.73 -13.28 -4.74
CA ILE A 111 0.63 -11.88 -5.20
C ILE A 111 -0.49 -11.73 -6.22
N LYS A 112 -0.54 -12.59 -7.23
CA LYS A 112 -1.57 -12.54 -8.29
C LYS A 112 -2.96 -12.83 -7.74
N GLN A 113 -3.06 -13.78 -6.81
CA GLN A 113 -4.32 -14.11 -6.13
C GLN A 113 -4.87 -12.91 -5.35
N VAL A 114 -4.05 -12.30 -4.49
CA VAL A 114 -4.48 -11.17 -3.67
C VAL A 114 -4.76 -9.94 -4.53
N ALA A 115 -3.96 -9.70 -5.58
CA ALA A 115 -4.23 -8.65 -6.56
C ALA A 115 -5.63 -8.78 -7.17
N HIS A 116 -5.99 -9.99 -7.63
CA HIS A 116 -7.32 -10.24 -8.17
C HIS A 116 -8.43 -10.05 -7.13
N GLN A 117 -8.23 -10.50 -5.89
CA GLN A 117 -9.23 -10.39 -4.83
C GLN A 117 -9.48 -8.94 -4.39
N THR A 118 -8.43 -8.12 -4.38
CA THR A 118 -8.45 -6.74 -3.84
C THR A 118 -8.52 -5.67 -4.93
N ARG A 119 -8.37 -6.04 -6.21
CA ARG A 119 -8.21 -5.11 -7.33
C ARG A 119 -7.02 -4.16 -7.19
N VAL A 120 -6.04 -4.50 -6.35
CA VAL A 120 -4.76 -3.78 -6.24
C VAL A 120 -3.80 -4.31 -7.31
N ASP A 121 -2.93 -3.43 -7.83
CA ASP A 121 -2.00 -3.78 -8.90
C ASP A 121 -0.90 -4.73 -8.42
N HIS A 122 -0.81 -5.88 -9.06
CA HIS A 122 0.19 -6.90 -8.71
C HIS A 122 1.64 -6.40 -8.85
N ARG A 123 1.92 -5.45 -9.76
CA ARG A 123 3.22 -4.79 -9.89
C ARG A 123 3.53 -4.00 -8.62
N PHE A 124 2.54 -3.26 -8.13
CA PHE A 124 2.63 -2.50 -6.88
C PHE A 124 2.76 -3.41 -5.65
N ILE A 125 1.99 -4.50 -5.57
CA ILE A 125 2.12 -5.46 -4.46
C ILE A 125 3.53 -6.04 -4.42
N LEU A 126 4.11 -6.42 -5.57
CA LEU A 126 5.49 -6.87 -5.62
C LEU A 126 6.48 -5.78 -5.20
N ALA A 127 6.31 -4.55 -5.68
CA ALA A 127 7.15 -3.42 -5.29
C ALA A 127 7.11 -3.17 -3.77
N ALA A 128 5.93 -3.25 -3.15
CA ALA A 128 5.76 -3.13 -1.71
C ALA A 128 6.42 -4.28 -0.93
N ILE A 129 6.23 -5.54 -1.34
CA ILE A 129 6.93 -6.69 -0.74
C ILE A 129 8.45 -6.53 -0.84
N LEU A 130 8.94 -6.06 -1.98
CA LEU A 130 10.35 -5.79 -2.18
C LEU A 130 10.82 -4.64 -1.27
N GLN A 131 10.01 -3.59 -1.08
CA GLN A 131 10.34 -2.51 -0.18
C GLN A 131 10.47 -3.00 1.26
N GLU A 132 9.45 -3.70 1.76
CA GLU A 132 9.34 -4.13 3.16
C GLU A 132 10.34 -5.23 3.54
N THR A 133 10.44 -6.27 2.71
CA THR A 133 11.11 -7.52 3.12
C THR A 133 11.99 -8.14 2.05
N LYS A 134 12.10 -7.50 0.88
CA LYS A 134 12.87 -8.00 -0.27
C LYS A 134 12.40 -9.42 -0.67
N GLY A 135 11.14 -9.77 -0.40
CA GLY A 135 10.53 -11.06 -0.74
C GLY A 135 10.78 -12.21 0.24
N CYS A 136 11.36 -11.96 1.42
CA CYS A 136 11.57 -13.02 2.39
C CYS A 136 10.26 -13.45 3.08
N VAL A 137 9.80 -14.68 2.85
CA VAL A 137 8.56 -15.19 3.50
C VAL A 137 8.72 -15.41 5.01
N ARG A 138 9.96 -15.35 5.53
CA ARG A 138 10.33 -15.47 6.95
C ARG A 138 10.90 -14.16 7.50
N ALA A 139 10.53 -13.02 6.91
CA ALA A 139 10.92 -11.73 7.44
C ALA A 139 10.53 -11.62 8.91
N LYS A 140 11.48 -11.22 9.76
CA LYS A 140 11.23 -11.16 11.19
C LYS A 140 10.15 -10.12 11.47
N THR A 141 9.15 -10.51 12.24
CA THR A 141 8.10 -9.59 12.71
C THR A 141 8.75 -8.42 13.44
N SER A 142 8.55 -7.21 12.93
CA SER A 142 9.01 -6.01 13.63
C SER A 142 8.05 -5.64 14.76
N VAL A 143 8.58 -4.91 15.74
CA VAL A 143 7.82 -4.42 16.89
C VAL A 143 8.13 -2.94 17.06
N SER A 144 7.11 -2.11 17.01
CA SER A 144 7.24 -0.67 17.23
C SER A 144 7.58 -0.35 18.70
N PRO A 145 8.05 0.87 19.02
CA PRO A 145 8.37 1.26 20.40
C PRO A 145 7.22 1.12 21.41
N ASP A 146 5.98 1.22 20.94
CA ASP A 146 4.75 1.04 21.72
C ASP A 146 4.24 -0.42 21.74
N GLY A 147 5.04 -1.36 21.23
CA GLY A 147 4.79 -2.80 21.33
C GLY A 147 3.86 -3.37 20.26
N ILE A 148 3.55 -2.61 19.21
CA ILE A 148 2.73 -3.07 18.11
C ILE A 148 3.54 -3.97 17.21
N LYS A 149 3.00 -5.14 16.90
CA LYS A 149 3.63 -6.13 16.03
C LYS A 149 3.22 -5.89 14.58
N ASN A 150 4.19 -5.93 13.68
CA ASN A 150 4.00 -5.75 12.26
C ASN A 150 4.60 -6.95 11.49
N PRO A 151 3.87 -8.08 11.39
CA PRO A 151 4.44 -9.30 10.84
C PRO A 151 4.42 -9.38 9.31
N GLY A 152 5.14 -10.38 8.81
CA GLY A 152 4.97 -10.91 7.46
C GLY A 152 5.63 -10.10 6.35
N LEU A 153 5.29 -10.48 5.10
CA LEU A 153 5.90 -9.98 3.86
C LEU A 153 5.75 -8.46 3.66
N LEU A 154 4.68 -7.89 4.19
CA LEU A 154 4.36 -6.46 4.09
C LEU A 154 4.49 -5.72 5.43
N GLN A 155 5.06 -6.36 6.46
CA GLN A 155 5.18 -5.80 7.81
C GLN A 155 3.87 -5.12 8.26
N SER A 156 2.77 -5.86 8.19
CA SER A 156 1.43 -5.28 8.22
C SER A 156 1.01 -4.93 9.64
N PHE A 157 0.44 -3.75 9.83
CA PHE A 157 0.01 -3.27 11.16
C PHE A 157 -0.94 -4.26 11.82
N LYS A 158 -0.48 -4.87 12.92
CA LYS A 158 -1.22 -5.91 13.66
C LYS A 158 -1.71 -7.07 12.78
N GLY A 159 -0.91 -7.45 11.78
CA GLY A 159 -1.15 -8.66 10.99
C GLY A 159 -1.24 -9.91 11.88
N THR A 160 -1.92 -10.93 11.36
CA THR A 160 -2.12 -12.21 12.07
C THR A 160 -1.31 -13.35 11.46
N HIS A 161 -0.76 -13.15 10.27
CA HIS A 161 -0.01 -14.16 9.53
C HIS A 161 1.50 -13.89 9.61
N THR A 162 2.30 -14.91 9.94
CA THR A 162 3.76 -14.84 9.98
C THR A 162 4.42 -16.22 9.88
N CYS A 163 5.57 -16.28 9.21
CA CYS A 163 6.48 -17.43 9.30
C CYS A 163 7.72 -17.15 10.14
N ASN A 164 7.79 -15.99 10.81
CA ASN A 164 8.84 -15.65 11.77
C ASN A 164 8.30 -14.62 12.77
N ASP A 165 7.83 -15.10 13.92
CA ASP A 165 7.26 -14.23 14.95
C ASP A 165 8.31 -13.31 15.59
N GLU A 166 7.88 -12.40 16.47
CA GLU A 166 8.78 -11.42 17.09
C GLU A 166 9.90 -12.07 17.93
N ASN A 167 9.69 -13.32 18.37
CA ASN A 167 10.61 -14.10 19.18
C ASN A 167 11.58 -14.95 18.32
N GLY A 168 11.48 -14.87 16.99
CA GLY A 168 12.33 -15.66 16.09
C GLY A 168 11.82 -17.09 15.85
N LYS A 169 10.54 -17.37 16.12
CA LYS A 169 9.97 -18.69 15.85
C LYS A 169 9.71 -18.86 14.35
N VAL A 170 10.70 -19.41 13.66
CA VAL A 170 10.67 -19.63 12.21
C VAL A 170 9.84 -20.87 11.84
N LYS A 171 8.93 -20.70 10.87
CA LYS A 171 8.28 -21.81 10.14
C LYS A 171 9.11 -22.12 8.89
N ASN A 172 9.53 -23.37 8.75
CA ASN A 172 10.31 -23.83 7.58
C ASN A 172 9.90 -25.27 7.20
N PRO A 173 9.21 -25.49 6.06
CA PRO A 173 8.75 -24.48 5.10
C PRO A 173 7.68 -23.55 5.67
N CYS A 174 7.57 -22.34 5.11
CA CYS A 174 6.46 -21.42 5.31
C CYS A 174 5.23 -21.93 4.55
N PRO A 175 4.10 -22.20 5.24
CA PRO A 175 2.90 -22.71 4.57
C PRO A 175 2.34 -21.72 3.54
N LYS A 176 1.83 -22.24 2.42
CA LYS A 176 1.19 -21.43 1.36
C LYS A 176 0.11 -20.49 1.88
N ASP A 177 -0.80 -20.98 2.72
CA ASP A 177 -1.88 -20.16 3.30
C ASP A 177 -1.33 -19.02 4.15
N GLU A 178 -0.16 -19.20 4.76
CA GLU A 178 0.50 -18.14 5.51
C GLU A 178 1.12 -17.09 4.60
N ILE A 179 1.68 -17.50 3.46
CA ILE A 179 2.16 -16.58 2.42
C ILE A 179 1.01 -15.74 1.88
N VAL A 180 -0.14 -16.36 1.55
CA VAL A 180 -1.35 -15.64 1.10
C VAL A 180 -1.84 -14.69 2.19
N GLY A 181 -1.93 -15.16 3.44
CA GLY A 181 -2.37 -14.37 4.58
C GLY A 181 -1.48 -13.15 4.85
N MET A 182 -0.15 -13.31 4.78
CA MET A 182 0.79 -12.20 4.96
C MET A 182 0.62 -11.09 3.91
N ILE A 183 0.31 -11.45 2.65
CA ILE A 183 0.05 -10.46 1.60
C ILE A 183 -1.35 -9.86 1.79
N SER A 184 -2.35 -10.68 2.14
CA SER A 184 -3.70 -10.20 2.42
C SER A 184 -3.73 -9.18 3.57
N ASP A 185 -3.01 -9.44 4.68
CA ASP A 185 -2.97 -8.54 5.83
C ASP A 185 -2.48 -7.12 5.44
N GLY A 186 -1.53 -7.01 4.51
CA GLY A 186 -1.01 -5.70 4.07
C GLY A 186 -1.79 -5.07 2.91
N VAL A 187 -2.35 -5.88 2.01
CA VAL A 187 -3.08 -5.36 0.85
C VAL A 187 -4.55 -5.08 1.18
N ALA A 188 -5.22 -6.06 1.77
CA ALA A 188 -6.64 -5.96 2.16
C ALA A 188 -6.80 -5.21 3.50
N GLY A 189 -5.80 -5.29 4.37
CA GLY A 189 -5.82 -4.72 5.72
C GLY A 189 -6.09 -5.77 6.79
N THR A 190 -6.05 -5.32 8.04
CA THR A 190 -6.30 -6.15 9.23
C THR A 190 -7.54 -5.62 9.96
N PRO A 191 -8.06 -6.32 10.99
CA PRO A 191 -9.17 -5.80 11.78
C PRO A 191 -8.89 -4.43 12.43
N ASP A 192 -7.62 -4.13 12.70
CA ASP A 192 -7.17 -2.94 13.42
C ASP A 192 -6.38 -1.95 12.54
N GLY A 193 -6.07 -2.32 11.31
CA GLY A 193 -5.11 -1.63 10.45
C GLY A 193 -5.57 -1.54 9.02
N HIS A 194 -5.22 -0.44 8.36
CA HIS A 194 -5.52 -0.23 6.96
C HIS A 194 -4.58 -1.11 6.12
N GLY A 195 -5.06 -1.54 4.95
CA GLY A 195 -4.22 -2.08 3.90
C GLY A 195 -4.20 -1.16 2.68
N PHE A 196 -3.32 -1.45 1.72
CA PHE A 196 -3.19 -0.65 0.51
C PHE A 196 -4.51 -0.42 -0.23
N ALA A 197 -5.44 -1.38 -0.26
CA ALA A 197 -6.74 -1.20 -0.92
C ALA A 197 -7.54 -0.04 -0.30
N THR A 198 -7.58 0.04 1.02
CA THR A 198 -8.24 1.14 1.75
C THR A 198 -7.53 2.47 1.48
N ASP A 199 -6.20 2.48 1.47
CA ASP A 199 -5.42 3.69 1.27
C ASP A 199 -5.54 4.23 -0.18
N ILE A 200 -5.60 3.34 -1.17
CA ILE A 200 -5.87 3.68 -2.58
C ILE A 200 -7.29 4.23 -2.72
N ASN A 201 -8.29 3.57 -2.12
CA ASN A 201 -9.67 4.05 -2.12
C ASN A 201 -9.78 5.46 -1.52
N ALA A 202 -9.03 5.76 -0.45
CA ALA A 202 -9.02 7.09 0.15
C ALA A 202 -8.51 8.19 -0.79
N GLN A 203 -7.85 7.86 -1.90
CA GLN A 203 -7.38 8.84 -2.87
C GLN A 203 -8.45 9.25 -3.89
N SER A 204 -9.61 8.57 -3.94
CA SER A 204 -10.67 8.91 -4.90
C SER A 204 -11.23 10.32 -4.73
N ASP A 205 -11.06 10.90 -3.54
CA ASP A 205 -11.54 12.23 -3.18
C ASP A 205 -10.59 13.35 -3.63
N VAL A 206 -9.40 13.01 -4.13
CA VAL A 206 -8.44 13.98 -4.65
C VAL A 206 -8.86 14.38 -6.06
N ASP A 207 -9.11 15.67 -6.28
CA ASP A 207 -9.53 16.19 -7.58
C ASP A 207 -8.44 15.93 -8.65
N GLY A 208 -8.87 15.44 -9.81
CA GLY A 208 -7.96 15.11 -10.90
C GLY A 208 -7.01 13.94 -10.64
N ILE A 209 -7.20 13.14 -9.58
CA ILE A 209 -6.26 12.06 -9.22
C ILE A 209 -6.02 11.08 -10.37
N ASP A 210 -4.74 10.89 -10.70
CA ASP A 210 -4.27 9.90 -11.66
C ASP A 210 -4.05 8.54 -10.99
N TYR A 211 -4.11 7.46 -11.79
CA TYR A 211 -3.98 6.09 -11.29
C TYR A 211 -2.66 5.89 -10.53
N ALA A 212 -1.51 6.18 -11.15
CA ALA A 212 -0.22 6.03 -10.49
C ALA A 212 -0.05 6.91 -9.24
N GLU A 213 -0.53 8.16 -9.30
CA GLU A 213 -0.48 9.08 -8.17
C GLU A 213 -1.23 8.51 -6.96
N ALA A 214 -2.42 7.93 -7.16
CA ALA A 214 -3.18 7.31 -6.07
C ALA A 214 -2.38 6.20 -5.36
N TYR A 215 -1.61 5.41 -6.10
CA TYR A 215 -0.79 4.33 -5.55
C TYR A 215 0.44 4.87 -4.80
N TYR A 216 1.10 5.93 -5.28
CA TYR A 216 2.20 6.55 -4.55
C TYR A 216 1.74 7.22 -3.26
N ARG A 217 0.58 7.87 -3.29
CA ARG A 217 -0.07 8.43 -2.11
C ARG A 217 -0.48 7.33 -1.12
N ALA A 218 -0.99 6.21 -1.61
CA ALA A 218 -1.30 5.05 -0.77
C ALA A 218 -0.05 4.42 -0.15
N ALA A 219 1.06 4.32 -0.90
CA ALA A 219 2.35 3.89 -0.35
C ALA A 219 2.79 4.80 0.81
N ARG A 220 2.61 6.12 0.67
CA ARG A 220 2.89 7.06 1.74
C ARG A 220 2.00 6.84 2.96
N LEU A 221 0.69 6.65 2.76
CA LEU A 221 -0.25 6.35 3.85
C LEU A 221 0.08 5.04 4.57
N TYR A 222 0.44 4.00 3.85
CA TYR A 222 0.82 2.72 4.47
C TYR A 222 2.06 2.87 5.35
N ASN A 223 3.06 3.62 4.88
CA ASN A 223 4.31 3.86 5.60
C ASN A 223 4.17 4.77 6.83
N SER A 224 3.43 5.88 6.74
CA SER A 224 3.39 6.90 7.80
C SER A 224 2.02 7.14 8.44
N GLY A 225 0.95 6.51 7.94
CA GLY A 225 -0.44 6.73 8.38
C GLY A 225 -1.04 8.07 7.96
N ALA A 226 -0.26 8.96 7.34
CA ALA A 226 -0.66 10.29 6.93
C ALA A 226 0.19 10.80 5.76
N ILE A 227 -0.39 11.72 4.98
CA ILE A 227 0.32 12.54 4.00
C ILE A 227 0.47 13.94 4.60
N ASP A 228 1.64 14.55 4.46
CA ASP A 228 1.91 15.92 4.91
C ASP A 228 0.88 16.92 4.34
N GLU A 229 0.59 18.01 5.06
CA GLU A 229 -0.38 19.03 4.62
C GLU A 229 -0.02 19.66 3.27
N SER A 230 1.27 19.72 2.92
CA SER A 230 1.72 20.20 1.60
C SER A 230 1.42 19.22 0.45
N GLY A 231 1.01 17.98 0.77
CA GLY A 231 0.80 16.90 -0.19
C GLY A 231 2.10 16.21 -0.63
N ASP A 232 3.25 16.63 -0.12
CA ASP A 232 4.57 16.09 -0.46
C ASP A 232 4.78 14.71 0.19
N LEU A 233 5.03 13.70 -0.64
CA LEU A 233 5.20 12.32 -0.19
C LEU A 233 6.57 12.06 0.46
N GLY A 234 7.51 12.99 0.32
CA GLY A 234 8.82 12.97 0.97
C GLY A 234 8.87 13.63 2.35
N LYS A 235 7.74 14.06 2.92
CA LYS A 235 7.67 14.76 4.22
C LYS A 235 6.76 14.05 5.22
N GLY A 236 7.00 14.28 6.51
CA GLY A 236 6.17 13.79 7.61
C GLY A 236 6.96 12.87 8.54
N SER A 237 6.30 11.87 9.11
CA SER A 237 6.93 10.83 9.94
C SER A 237 7.36 9.60 9.11
N ALA A 238 8.06 8.65 9.73
CA ALA A 238 8.52 7.40 9.11
C ALA A 238 9.51 7.62 7.94
N THR A 239 9.74 6.59 7.13
CA THR A 239 10.71 6.63 6.02
C THR A 239 10.23 7.60 4.94
N HIS A 240 10.98 8.67 4.71
CA HIS A 240 10.68 9.71 3.75
C HIS A 240 10.83 9.22 2.31
N CYS A 241 11.82 8.37 2.05
CA CYS A 241 12.07 7.83 0.71
C CYS A 241 11.03 6.80 0.23
N TYR A 242 10.12 6.33 1.10
CA TYR A 242 9.28 5.16 0.83
C TYR A 242 8.51 5.24 -0.49
N ALA A 243 7.78 6.34 -0.74
CA ALA A 243 7.01 6.48 -1.97
C ALA A 243 7.92 6.60 -3.21
N SER A 244 9.06 7.30 -3.09
CA SER A 244 10.06 7.40 -4.16
C SER A 244 10.67 6.03 -4.48
N ASP A 245 11.02 5.23 -3.47
CA ASP A 245 11.54 3.87 -3.64
C ASP A 245 10.52 2.97 -4.36
N ILE A 246 9.24 3.05 -3.98
CA ILE A 246 8.15 2.31 -4.65
C ILE A 246 8.05 2.72 -6.13
N ALA A 247 8.08 4.01 -6.43
CA ALA A 247 8.06 4.50 -7.81
C ALA A 247 9.25 3.97 -8.63
N ASN A 248 10.46 3.98 -8.06
CA ASN A 248 11.65 3.42 -8.69
C ASN A 248 11.52 1.91 -8.95
N ARG A 249 11.02 1.14 -7.98
CA ARG A 249 10.80 -0.31 -8.15
C ARG A 249 9.86 -0.60 -9.30
N LEU A 250 8.79 0.18 -9.42
CA LEU A 250 7.79 0.04 -10.48
C LEU A 250 8.35 0.34 -11.88
N VAL A 251 9.43 1.14 -11.99
CA VAL A 251 10.13 1.42 -13.26
C VAL A 251 11.43 0.62 -13.45
N GLY A 252 11.63 -0.42 -12.62
CA GLY A 252 12.68 -1.42 -12.83
C GLY A 252 13.95 -1.26 -11.98
N TRP A 253 13.93 -0.43 -10.94
CA TRP A 253 15.02 -0.35 -9.97
C TRP A 253 15.11 -1.63 -9.11
N THR A 254 16.29 -2.26 -9.09
CA THR A 254 16.53 -3.49 -8.31
C THR A 254 17.56 -3.28 -7.20
N ASP A 255 18.83 -3.15 -7.57
CA ASP A 255 19.99 -3.24 -6.67
C ASP A 255 21.05 -2.17 -6.95
N SER A 256 20.81 -1.26 -7.90
CA SER A 256 21.62 -0.04 -7.96
C SER A 256 21.51 0.72 -6.66
N GLU A 257 22.58 1.41 -6.25
CA GLU A 257 22.59 2.21 -5.03
C GLU A 257 21.43 3.21 -5.03
N SER A 258 20.67 3.27 -3.92
CA SER A 258 19.70 4.34 -3.71
C SER A 258 20.47 5.62 -3.43
N THR A 259 20.17 6.67 -4.17
CA THR A 259 20.72 8.02 -3.95
C THR A 259 19.72 8.92 -3.24
N CYS A 260 18.75 8.33 -2.53
CA CYS A 260 17.77 9.09 -1.78
C CYS A 260 18.41 9.82 -0.60
N THR A 261 18.12 11.11 -0.48
CA THR A 261 18.65 12.01 0.57
C THR A 261 17.54 12.53 1.48
N LEU A 262 16.31 12.05 1.33
CA LEU A 262 15.16 12.51 2.11
C LEU A 262 15.19 11.98 3.55
N ASP A 263 15.80 10.80 3.76
CA ASP A 263 15.97 10.19 5.09
C ASP A 263 17.20 10.70 5.86
N ASP A 264 18.06 11.50 5.21
CA ASP A 264 19.24 12.10 5.83
C ASP A 264 18.94 13.39 6.61
N LYS A 265 17.69 13.86 6.57
CA LYS A 265 17.25 15.18 7.06
C LYS A 265 16.57 15.14 8.43
#